data_AF-A0AAW6NGQ4-F1
#
_entry.id   AF-A0AAW6NGQ4-F1
#
_cell.length_a   1.000
_cell.length_b   1.000
_cell.length_c   1.000
_cell.angle_alpha   90.00
_cell.angle_beta   90.00
_cell.angle_gamma   90.00
#
_symmetry.space_group_name_H-M   'P 1'
#
loop_
_entity.id
_entity.type
_entity.pdbx_description
1 polymer ?
#
loop_
_entity_poly.entity_id
_entity_poly.type
_entity_poly.pdbx_seq_one_letter_code
_entity_poly.pdbx_strand_id
1 'polypeptide(L)'
;MIRRRFIRYLALVLVFWAAVALADEYADLIRTQESGGNYGALNTQGGTAAGAYQITAGTLASLGYVRHTGGSRGSWSNYEWTSQATGQGVSSLSGFLNSSAGHSLQDQAFNTLTTRNWSALSSQTRGLAGQTVNGVAFTESGLLTAAHFLGAGALNNWVQSGFDPTVFPPEYLTANGFSSYAELQSHLMNRIGAASGTTYAGGADTGGTYEQTDGFPGFGAKRPILIRETPPFQGERTNLGGTQ
;
A
#
# COMPACT_ATOMS: atom_id res chain seq x y z
N MET A 1 -7.79 -46.91 -25.74
CA MET A 1 -7.45 -45.58 -26.29
C MET A 1 -8.03 -44.50 -25.37
N ILE A 2 -7.52 -44.37 -24.13
CA ILE A 2 -7.98 -43.37 -23.16
C ILE A 2 -6.73 -42.93 -22.42
N ARG A 3 -6.30 -41.68 -22.60
CA ARG A 3 -5.39 -40.88 -21.74
C ARG A 3 -4.76 -39.79 -22.59
N ARG A 4 -5.36 -38.60 -22.60
CA ARG A 4 -4.68 -37.32 -22.95
C ARG A 4 -5.51 -36.07 -22.66
N ARG A 5 -6.79 -36.17 -22.25
CA ARG A 5 -7.64 -35.00 -21.96
C ARG A 5 -7.68 -34.55 -20.48
N PHE A 6 -7.19 -35.35 -19.54
CA PHE A 6 -7.25 -35.02 -18.10
C PHE A 6 -6.12 -34.10 -17.58
N ILE A 7 -5.02 -33.93 -18.33
CA ILE A 7 -3.84 -33.19 -17.84
C ILE A 7 -4.00 -31.67 -18.00
N ARG A 8 -4.83 -31.19 -18.93
CA ARG A 8 -5.01 -29.75 -19.17
C ARG A 8 -5.88 -29.04 -18.12
N TYR A 9 -6.85 -29.74 -17.54
CA TYR A 9 -7.69 -29.18 -16.47
C TYR A 9 -6.95 -29.09 -15.14
N LEU A 10 -6.09 -30.06 -14.82
CA LEU A 10 -5.32 -30.06 -13.58
C LEU A 10 -4.29 -28.92 -13.53
N ALA A 11 -3.63 -28.61 -14.65
CA ALA A 11 -2.67 -27.51 -14.74
C ALA A 11 -3.32 -26.13 -14.61
N LEU A 12 -4.49 -25.90 -15.24
CA LEU A 12 -5.24 -24.64 -15.12
C LEU A 12 -5.77 -24.42 -13.71
N VAL A 13 -6.26 -25.47 -13.05
CA VAL A 13 -6.72 -25.40 -11.66
C VAL A 13 -5.53 -25.10 -10.74
N LEU A 14 -4.40 -25.78 -10.86
CA LEU A 14 -3.22 -25.53 -10.02
C LEU A 14 -2.64 -24.12 -10.19
N VAL A 15 -2.59 -23.59 -11.42
CA VAL A 15 -2.15 -22.21 -11.67
C VAL A 15 -3.12 -21.19 -11.08
N PHE A 16 -4.44 -21.46 -11.13
CA PHE A 16 -5.44 -20.61 -10.51
C PHE A 16 -5.34 -20.60 -8.98
N TRP A 17 -5.16 -21.77 -8.34
CA TRP A 17 -4.93 -21.86 -6.89
C TRP A 17 -3.67 -21.13 -6.44
N ALA A 18 -2.56 -21.27 -7.18
CA ALA A 18 -1.33 -20.56 -6.88
C ALA A 18 -1.48 -19.04 -7.00
N ALA A 19 -2.18 -18.56 -8.04
CA ALA A 19 -2.43 -17.13 -8.22
C ALA A 19 -3.33 -16.54 -7.13
N VAL A 20 -4.36 -17.27 -6.68
CA VAL A 20 -5.23 -16.85 -5.57
C VAL A 20 -4.45 -16.82 -4.25
N ALA A 21 -3.65 -17.86 -3.97
CA ALA A 21 -2.84 -17.91 -2.76
C ALA A 21 -1.82 -16.76 -2.68
N LEU A 22 -1.17 -16.42 -3.80
CA LEU A 22 -0.24 -15.29 -3.86
C LEU A 22 -0.93 -13.93 -3.66
N ALA A 23 -2.17 -13.79 -4.14
CA ALA A 23 -2.97 -12.57 -3.92
C ALA A 23 -3.38 -12.42 -2.45
N ASP A 24 -3.79 -13.53 -1.80
CA ASP A 24 -4.14 -13.55 -0.39
C ASP A 24 -2.92 -13.28 0.50
N GLU A 25 -1.76 -13.86 0.19
CA GLU A 25 -0.50 -13.60 0.92
C GLU A 25 -0.06 -12.12 0.81
N TYR A 26 -0.23 -11.51 -0.37
CA TYR A 26 0.11 -10.10 -0.55
C TYR A 26 -0.88 -9.17 0.19
N ALA A 27 -2.18 -9.46 0.14
CA ALA A 27 -3.17 -8.72 0.93
C ALA A 27 -2.88 -8.84 2.43
N ASP A 28 -2.52 -10.03 2.90
CA ASP A 28 -2.12 -10.30 4.28
C ASP A 28 -0.89 -9.51 4.69
N LEU A 29 0.13 -9.46 3.83
CA LEU A 29 1.32 -8.65 4.06
C LEU A 29 0.96 -7.17 4.25
N ILE A 30 0.19 -6.59 3.31
CA ILE A 30 -0.14 -5.17 3.38
C ILE A 30 -1.03 -4.87 4.58
N ARG A 31 -2.12 -5.61 4.82
CA ARG A 31 -2.99 -5.31 5.96
C ARG A 31 -2.28 -5.47 7.31
N THR A 32 -1.33 -6.39 7.38
CA THR A 32 -0.48 -6.55 8.57
C THR A 32 0.44 -5.35 8.76
N GLN A 33 1.12 -4.91 7.69
CA GLN A 33 2.00 -3.75 7.73
C GLN A 33 1.26 -2.43 8.03
N GLU A 34 0.06 -2.26 7.48
CA GLU A 34 -0.67 -0.99 7.52
C GLU A 34 -1.51 -0.81 8.79
N SER A 35 -2.06 -1.88 9.36
CA SER A 35 -2.91 -1.76 10.55
C SER A 35 -2.93 -2.96 11.49
N GLY A 36 -2.05 -3.96 11.27
CA GLY A 36 -2.12 -5.23 11.98
C GLY A 36 -3.40 -6.03 11.67
N GLY A 37 -4.00 -5.82 10.49
CA GLY A 37 -5.25 -6.46 10.06
C GLY A 37 -6.52 -5.82 10.61
N ASN A 38 -6.42 -4.64 11.26
CA ASN A 38 -7.57 -3.95 11.81
C ASN A 38 -8.33 -3.15 10.74
N TYR A 39 -9.48 -3.66 10.30
CA TYR A 39 -10.38 -2.97 9.37
C TYR A 39 -11.03 -1.70 9.95
N GLY A 40 -11.05 -1.55 11.27
CA GLY A 40 -11.55 -0.37 11.97
C GLY A 40 -10.48 0.72 12.18
N ALA A 41 -9.25 0.51 11.72
CA ALA A 41 -8.16 1.46 11.91
C ALA A 41 -8.45 2.76 11.16
N LEU A 42 -8.17 3.89 11.81
CA LEU A 42 -8.32 5.22 11.21
C LEU A 42 -7.13 6.07 11.64
N ASN A 43 -6.54 6.78 10.68
CA ASN A 43 -5.51 7.74 11.02
C ASN A 43 -6.12 8.92 11.79
N THR A 44 -5.66 9.13 13.03
CA THR A 44 -6.16 10.19 13.92
C THR A 44 -5.23 11.41 13.99
N GLN A 45 -4.06 11.36 13.34
CA GLN A 45 -3.01 12.38 13.40
C GLN A 45 -2.95 13.29 12.15
N GLY A 46 -3.95 13.17 11.28
CA GLY A 46 -4.09 13.95 10.05
C GLY A 46 -4.04 13.07 8.81
N GLY A 47 -4.87 13.41 7.81
CA GLY A 47 -5.03 12.62 6.60
C GLY A 47 -6.29 11.76 6.60
N THR A 48 -6.43 10.93 5.57
CA THR A 48 -7.65 10.16 5.31
C THR A 48 -7.40 8.67 5.12
N ALA A 49 -6.23 8.18 5.50
CA ALA A 49 -5.95 6.75 5.50
C ALA A 49 -6.85 6.03 6.50
N ALA A 50 -7.47 4.95 6.03
CA ALA A 50 -8.46 4.21 6.78
C ALA A 50 -8.43 2.72 6.43
N GLY A 51 -8.88 1.92 7.39
CA GLY A 51 -9.08 0.50 7.21
C GLY A 51 -7.82 -0.35 7.32
N ALA A 52 -7.99 -1.62 6.98
CA ALA A 52 -6.97 -2.66 7.02
C ALA A 52 -5.73 -2.29 6.18
N TYR A 53 -5.95 -1.64 5.05
CA TYR A 53 -4.91 -1.32 4.06
C TYR A 53 -4.48 0.16 4.08
N GLN A 54 -4.99 0.95 5.03
CA GLN A 54 -4.75 2.40 5.16
C GLN A 54 -4.92 3.17 3.83
N ILE A 55 -5.93 2.81 3.03
CA ILE A 55 -6.22 3.48 1.75
C ILE A 55 -6.78 4.87 2.04
N THR A 56 -6.25 5.89 1.36
CA THR A 56 -6.70 7.29 1.55
C THR A 56 -8.05 7.56 0.89
N ALA A 57 -8.79 8.56 1.36
CA ALA A 57 -10.02 9.01 0.71
C ALA A 57 -9.78 9.50 -0.73
N GLY A 58 -8.60 10.07 -1.02
CA GLY A 58 -8.21 10.47 -2.38
C GLY A 58 -8.05 9.26 -3.31
N THR A 59 -7.44 8.18 -2.81
CA THR A 59 -7.33 6.91 -3.53
C THR A 59 -8.69 6.24 -3.70
N LEU A 60 -9.53 6.21 -2.66
CA LEU A 60 -10.91 5.73 -2.79
C LEU A 60 -11.72 6.56 -3.79
N ALA A 61 -11.42 7.85 -3.93
CA ALA A 61 -12.03 8.70 -4.94
C ALA A 61 -11.58 8.34 -6.36
N SER A 62 -10.29 8.06 -6.59
CA SER A 62 -9.80 7.61 -7.90
C SER A 62 -10.35 6.22 -8.28
N LEU A 63 -10.71 5.40 -7.29
CA LEU A 63 -11.40 4.13 -7.47
C LEU A 63 -12.94 4.27 -7.62
N GLY A 64 -13.48 5.48 -7.42
CA GLY A 64 -14.90 5.80 -7.61
C GLY A 64 -15.81 5.53 -6.41
N TYR A 65 -15.27 5.18 -5.24
CA TYR A 65 -16.07 4.87 -4.03
C TYR A 65 -16.50 6.12 -3.26
N VAL A 66 -15.70 7.18 -3.32
CA VAL A 66 -16.02 8.47 -2.73
C VAL A 66 -15.77 9.59 -3.74
N ARG A 67 -16.28 10.79 -3.46
CA ARG A 67 -16.05 11.98 -4.27
C ARG A 67 -15.66 13.14 -3.38
N HIS A 68 -14.57 13.81 -3.71
CA HIS A 68 -14.17 15.02 -3.02
C HIS A 68 -15.20 16.14 -3.30
N THR A 69 -15.64 16.82 -2.24
CA THR A 69 -16.72 17.82 -2.30
C THR A 69 -16.24 19.25 -2.09
N GLY A 70 -14.94 19.44 -1.86
CA GLY A 70 -14.31 20.75 -1.67
C GLY A 70 -13.64 20.86 -0.30
N GLY A 71 -12.78 21.86 -0.13
CA GLY A 71 -11.98 21.99 1.09
C GLY A 71 -10.71 21.14 1.07
N SER A 72 -10.22 20.78 2.26
CA SER A 72 -8.97 20.02 2.44
C SER A 72 -9.13 18.55 2.09
N ARG A 73 -8.25 18.03 1.20
CA ARG A 73 -8.18 16.61 0.85
C ARG A 73 -7.78 15.69 2.01
N GLY A 74 -7.20 16.26 3.07
CA GLY A 74 -6.80 15.56 4.29
C GLY A 74 -7.91 15.37 5.33
N SER A 75 -9.16 15.68 4.99
CA SER A 75 -10.31 15.52 5.89
C SER A 75 -11.41 14.68 5.27
N TRP A 76 -11.87 13.65 6.00
CA TRP A 76 -13.02 12.83 5.61
C TRP A 76 -14.34 13.62 5.51
N SER A 77 -14.45 14.78 6.17
CA SER A 77 -15.62 15.66 6.06
C SER A 77 -15.87 16.22 4.65
N ASN A 78 -14.83 16.17 3.81
CA ASN A 78 -14.79 16.77 2.48
C ASN A 78 -14.98 15.72 1.38
N TYR A 79 -15.52 14.56 1.74
CA TYR A 79 -15.81 13.47 0.84
C TYR A 79 -17.23 12.95 1.05
N GLU A 80 -17.89 12.59 -0.06
CA GLU A 80 -19.19 11.93 -0.07
C GLU A 80 -19.06 10.53 -0.67
N TRP A 81 -19.82 9.58 -0.13
CA TRP A 81 -19.91 8.22 -0.68
C TRP A 81 -20.71 8.22 -1.99
N THR A 82 -20.17 7.58 -3.03
CA THR A 82 -20.82 7.52 -4.35
C THR A 82 -21.90 6.43 -4.39
N SER A 83 -22.68 6.40 -5.47
CA SER A 83 -23.64 5.33 -5.74
C SER A 83 -22.97 3.94 -5.84
N GLN A 84 -21.70 3.87 -6.23
CA GLN A 84 -20.93 2.62 -6.28
C GLN A 84 -20.75 2.05 -4.87
N ALA A 85 -20.34 2.87 -3.91
CA ALA A 85 -20.15 2.41 -2.54
C ALA A 85 -21.47 2.14 -1.83
N THR A 86 -22.48 3.00 -2.02
CA THR A 86 -23.79 2.81 -1.39
C THR A 86 -24.51 1.58 -1.94
N GLY A 87 -24.34 1.27 -3.22
CA GLY A 87 -24.81 0.02 -3.83
C GLY A 87 -24.17 -1.24 -3.24
N GLN A 88 -22.99 -1.11 -2.61
CA GLN A 88 -22.33 -2.18 -1.85
C GLN A 88 -22.64 -2.13 -0.35
N GLY A 89 -23.57 -1.27 0.09
CA GLY A 89 -23.97 -1.14 1.50
C GLY A 89 -23.10 -0.20 2.33
N VAL A 90 -22.23 0.60 1.71
CA VAL A 90 -21.34 1.54 2.41
C VAL A 90 -21.75 2.98 2.11
N SER A 91 -22.26 3.67 3.12
CA SER A 91 -22.76 5.06 3.02
C SER A 91 -22.13 6.03 4.02
N SER A 92 -21.20 5.57 4.85
CA SER A 92 -20.53 6.38 5.86
C SER A 92 -19.14 5.82 6.17
N LEU A 93 -18.25 6.67 6.71
CA LEU A 93 -16.94 6.23 7.20
C LEU A 93 -17.06 5.18 8.30
N SER A 94 -18.03 5.34 9.21
CA SER A 94 -18.31 4.33 10.24
C SER A 94 -18.73 2.99 9.63
N GLY A 95 -19.59 3.01 8.61
CA GLY A 95 -19.97 1.80 7.87
C GLY A 95 -18.79 1.16 7.16
N PHE A 96 -17.93 1.95 6.52
CA PHE A 96 -16.71 1.47 5.87
C PHE A 96 -15.74 0.76 6.84
N LEU A 97 -15.59 1.30 8.05
CA LEU A 97 -14.66 0.78 9.06
C LEU A 97 -15.20 -0.41 9.86
N ASN A 98 -16.51 -0.42 10.13
CA ASN A 98 -17.08 -1.32 11.16
C ASN A 98 -18.07 -2.35 10.64
N SER A 99 -18.53 -2.25 9.39
CA SER A 99 -19.49 -3.21 8.82
C SER A 99 -18.81 -4.26 7.95
N SER A 100 -19.42 -5.45 7.84
CA SER A 100 -18.95 -6.50 6.93
C SER A 100 -18.93 -6.05 5.47
N ALA A 101 -19.90 -5.21 5.06
CA ALA A 101 -19.92 -4.58 3.75
C ALA A 101 -18.72 -3.63 3.55
N GLY A 102 -18.39 -2.86 4.58
CA GLY A 102 -17.21 -2.00 4.62
C GLY A 102 -15.92 -2.79 4.47
N HIS A 103 -15.78 -3.90 5.20
CA HIS A 103 -14.60 -4.77 5.14
C HIS A 103 -14.44 -5.38 3.73
N SER A 104 -15.55 -5.86 3.14
CA SER A 104 -15.54 -6.37 1.77
C SER A 104 -15.15 -5.29 0.75
N LEU A 105 -15.61 -4.05 0.94
CA LEU A 105 -15.23 -2.92 0.08
C LEU A 105 -13.75 -2.58 0.22
N GLN A 106 -13.17 -2.66 1.43
CA GLN A 106 -11.74 -2.46 1.65
C GLN A 106 -10.90 -3.47 0.86
N ASP A 107 -11.24 -4.76 0.93
CA ASP A 107 -10.56 -5.82 0.18
C ASP A 107 -10.69 -5.61 -1.34
N GLN A 108 -11.88 -5.27 -1.81
CA GLN A 108 -12.11 -5.00 -3.22
C GLN A 108 -11.33 -3.76 -3.70
N ALA A 109 -11.31 -2.69 -2.91
CA ALA A 109 -10.57 -1.48 -3.22
C ALA A 109 -9.06 -1.75 -3.28
N PHE A 110 -8.53 -2.52 -2.34
CA PHE A 110 -7.14 -2.95 -2.33
C PHE A 110 -6.79 -3.77 -3.58
N ASN A 111 -7.54 -4.83 -3.89
CA ASN A 111 -7.30 -5.66 -5.08
C ASN A 111 -7.35 -4.85 -6.39
N THR A 112 -8.29 -3.90 -6.48
CA THR A 112 -8.40 -3.00 -7.63
C THR A 112 -7.18 -2.08 -7.73
N LEU A 113 -6.73 -1.52 -6.60
CA LEU A 113 -5.55 -0.67 -6.53
C LEU A 113 -4.28 -1.44 -6.91
N THR A 114 -4.10 -2.67 -6.40
CA THR A 114 -2.99 -3.56 -6.75
C THR A 114 -2.93 -3.81 -8.25
N THR A 115 -4.06 -4.13 -8.87
CA THR A 115 -4.15 -4.37 -10.32
C THR A 115 -3.80 -3.11 -11.12
N ARG A 116 -4.30 -1.93 -10.70
CA ARG A 116 -3.98 -0.65 -11.34
C ARG A 116 -2.50 -0.32 -11.19
N ASN A 117 -1.94 -0.49 -9.99
CA ASN A 117 -0.54 -0.25 -9.72
C ASN A 117 0.34 -1.11 -10.61
N TRP A 118 0.12 -2.43 -10.63
CA TRP A 118 0.91 -3.34 -11.48
C TRP A 118 0.86 -2.95 -12.95
N SER A 119 -0.34 -2.63 -13.45
CA SER A 119 -0.54 -2.22 -14.85
C SER A 119 0.15 -0.90 -15.19
N ALA A 120 0.26 0.01 -14.22
CA ALA A 120 0.92 1.30 -14.37
C ALA A 120 2.45 1.23 -14.19
N LEU A 121 3.00 0.11 -13.72
CA LEU A 121 4.45 -0.06 -13.64
C LEU A 121 5.08 -0.15 -15.04
N SER A 122 6.15 0.61 -15.24
CA SER A 122 6.91 0.59 -16.48
C SER A 122 7.51 -0.81 -16.74
N SER A 123 7.88 -1.10 -17.99
CA SER A 123 8.61 -2.33 -18.31
C SER A 123 9.94 -2.44 -17.55
N GLN A 124 10.62 -1.31 -17.35
CA GLN A 124 11.85 -1.24 -16.56
C GLN A 124 11.59 -1.63 -15.10
N THR A 125 10.54 -1.08 -14.48
CA THR A 125 10.18 -1.37 -13.09
C THR A 125 9.76 -2.82 -12.91
N ARG A 126 8.87 -3.34 -13.76
CA ARG A 126 8.46 -4.76 -13.72
C ARG A 126 9.63 -5.70 -13.98
N GLY A 127 10.59 -5.30 -14.82
CA GLY A 127 11.79 -6.05 -15.10
C GLY A 127 12.69 -6.27 -13.88
N LEU A 128 12.52 -5.51 -12.79
CA LEU A 128 13.24 -5.72 -11.53
C LEU A 128 12.74 -6.94 -10.73
N ALA A 129 11.54 -7.46 -11.03
CA ALA A 129 11.05 -8.65 -10.37
C ALA A 129 12.00 -9.84 -10.59
N GLY A 130 12.40 -10.49 -9.50
CA GLY A 130 13.39 -11.57 -9.49
C GLY A 130 14.85 -11.09 -9.42
N GLN A 131 15.11 -9.78 -9.40
CA GLN A 131 16.46 -9.23 -9.23
C GLN A 131 16.77 -8.91 -7.77
N THR A 132 18.07 -8.79 -7.48
CA THR A 132 18.56 -8.26 -6.19
C THR A 132 19.19 -6.91 -6.42
N VAL A 133 18.68 -5.88 -5.75
CA VAL A 133 19.19 -4.50 -5.82
C VAL A 133 19.66 -4.09 -4.43
N ASN A 134 20.94 -3.72 -4.31
CA ASN A 134 21.56 -3.31 -3.05
C ASN A 134 21.30 -4.29 -1.88
N GLY A 135 21.35 -5.60 -2.16
CA GLY A 135 21.15 -6.66 -1.17
C GLY A 135 19.67 -7.01 -0.87
N VAL A 136 18.72 -6.28 -1.45
CA VAL A 136 17.28 -6.54 -1.29
C VAL A 136 16.75 -7.31 -2.50
N ALA A 137 16.00 -8.40 -2.25
CA ALA A 137 15.36 -9.16 -3.32
C ALA A 137 14.02 -8.51 -3.71
N PHE A 138 13.94 -8.09 -4.97
CA PHE A 138 12.76 -7.42 -5.53
C PHE A 138 11.81 -8.49 -6.08
N THR A 139 10.70 -8.74 -5.38
CA THR A 139 9.61 -9.61 -5.86
C THR A 139 8.50 -8.77 -6.49
N GLU A 140 7.55 -9.39 -7.19
CA GLU A 140 6.35 -8.68 -7.68
C GLU A 140 5.60 -8.02 -6.52
N SER A 141 5.40 -8.76 -5.42
CA SER A 141 4.82 -8.25 -4.17
C SER A 141 5.64 -7.11 -3.57
N GLY A 142 6.97 -7.18 -3.59
CA GLY A 142 7.84 -6.11 -3.09
C GLY A 142 7.70 -4.81 -3.89
N LEU A 143 7.65 -4.92 -5.23
CA LEU A 143 7.37 -3.78 -6.12
C LEU A 143 5.97 -3.22 -5.88
N LEU A 144 4.98 -4.07 -5.65
CA LEU A 144 3.62 -3.65 -5.34
C LEU A 144 3.50 -2.98 -3.97
N THR A 145 4.24 -3.44 -2.95
CA THR A 145 4.34 -2.74 -1.65
C THR A 145 4.92 -1.34 -1.81
N ALA A 146 5.96 -1.18 -2.63
CA ALA A 146 6.51 0.14 -2.95
C ALA A 146 5.51 1.02 -3.72
N ALA A 147 4.78 0.46 -4.68
CA ALA A 147 3.75 1.17 -5.43
C ALA A 147 2.53 1.54 -4.57
N HIS A 148 2.15 0.70 -3.60
CA HIS A 148 1.13 1.01 -2.59
C HIS A 148 1.56 2.18 -1.72
N PHE A 149 2.83 2.24 -1.34
CA PHE A 149 3.40 3.31 -0.53
C PHE A 149 3.54 4.65 -1.29
N LEU A 150 4.14 4.63 -2.48
CA LEU A 150 4.53 5.84 -3.23
C LEU A 150 3.52 6.29 -4.30
N GLY A 151 2.70 5.36 -4.79
CA GLY A 151 2.08 5.40 -6.11
C GLY A 151 3.00 4.87 -7.22
N ALA A 152 2.43 4.18 -8.21
CA ALA A 152 3.16 3.54 -9.32
C ALA A 152 4.00 4.53 -10.16
N GLY A 153 3.49 5.75 -10.38
CA GLY A 153 4.20 6.78 -11.15
C GLY A 153 5.48 7.26 -10.45
N ALA A 154 5.43 7.47 -9.14
CA ALA A 154 6.60 7.86 -8.35
C ALA A 154 7.63 6.73 -8.29
N LEU A 155 7.18 5.47 -8.14
CA LEU A 155 8.06 4.31 -8.20
C LEU A 155 8.77 4.21 -9.56
N ASN A 156 8.06 4.42 -10.67
CA ASN A 156 8.68 4.43 -12.00
C ASN A 156 9.75 5.52 -12.13
N ASN A 157 9.50 6.72 -11.61
CA ASN A 157 10.48 7.81 -11.66
C ASN A 157 11.74 7.48 -10.84
N TRP A 158 11.58 6.87 -9.67
CA TRP A 158 12.69 6.44 -8.83
C TRP A 158 13.51 5.31 -9.45
N VAL A 159 12.87 4.36 -10.13
CA VAL A 159 13.60 3.33 -10.89
C VAL A 159 14.32 3.97 -12.08
N GLN A 160 13.66 4.88 -12.80
CA GLN A 160 14.24 5.56 -13.96
C GLN A 160 15.46 6.42 -13.58
N SER A 161 15.47 6.99 -12.37
CA SER A 161 16.60 7.78 -11.85
C SER A 161 17.79 6.94 -11.39
N GLY A 162 17.68 5.61 -11.41
CA GLY A 162 18.70 4.73 -10.84
C GLY A 162 18.63 4.63 -9.32
N PHE A 163 17.42 4.67 -8.76
CA PHE A 163 17.13 4.55 -7.32
C PHE A 163 17.54 5.77 -6.48
N ASP A 164 17.58 6.96 -7.10
CA ASP A 164 17.85 8.22 -6.41
C ASP A 164 16.58 8.72 -5.69
N PRO A 165 16.55 8.77 -4.34
CA PRO A 165 15.38 9.22 -3.58
C PRO A 165 15.10 10.73 -3.72
N THR A 166 16.05 11.54 -4.20
CA THR A 166 15.86 12.99 -4.35
C THR A 166 14.91 13.37 -5.48
N VAL A 167 14.50 12.39 -6.32
CA VAL A 167 13.46 12.59 -7.34
C VAL A 167 12.05 12.64 -6.75
N PHE A 168 11.88 12.23 -5.49
CA PHE A 168 10.62 12.40 -4.80
C PHE A 168 10.44 13.88 -4.38
N PRO A 169 9.23 14.43 -4.47
CA PRO A 169 8.96 15.75 -3.92
C PRO A 169 9.28 15.81 -2.41
N PRO A 170 9.82 16.93 -1.87
CA PRO A 170 10.11 17.08 -0.45
C PRO A 170 8.90 16.84 0.47
N GLU A 171 7.69 17.03 -0.04
CA GLU A 171 6.43 16.74 0.64
C GLU A 171 6.30 15.28 1.04
N TYR A 172 6.96 14.34 0.36
CA TYR A 172 6.98 12.93 0.77
C TYR A 172 7.68 12.75 2.11
N LEU A 173 8.69 13.57 2.42
CA LEU A 173 9.37 13.50 3.72
C LEU A 173 8.42 13.98 4.82
N THR A 174 7.86 15.19 4.66
CA THR A 174 7.00 15.80 5.68
C THR A 174 5.66 15.06 5.85
N ALA A 175 5.09 14.53 4.76
CA ALA A 175 3.85 13.76 4.76
C ALA A 175 4.01 12.32 5.26
N ASN A 176 5.23 11.85 5.52
CA ASN A 176 5.47 10.52 6.10
C ASN A 176 6.32 10.58 7.37
N GLY A 177 6.68 11.77 7.83
CA GLY A 177 7.48 11.97 9.04
C GLY A 177 8.98 11.68 8.88
N PHE A 178 9.49 11.55 7.66
CA PHE A 178 10.92 11.33 7.42
C PHE A 178 11.72 12.62 7.60
N SER A 179 12.90 12.48 8.22
CA SER A 179 13.87 13.55 8.41
C SER A 179 14.78 13.77 7.20
N SER A 180 14.91 12.77 6.31
CA SER A 180 15.80 12.85 5.15
C SER A 180 15.40 11.89 4.02
N TYR A 181 15.92 12.13 2.81
CA TYR A 181 15.80 11.19 1.70
C TYR A 181 16.49 9.85 1.93
N ALA A 182 17.54 9.80 2.77
CA ALA A 182 18.18 8.56 3.16
C ALA A 182 17.27 7.68 4.03
N GLU A 183 16.49 8.31 4.92
CA GLU A 183 15.48 7.64 5.73
C GLU A 183 14.33 7.12 4.85
N LEU A 184 13.82 7.95 3.94
CA LEU A 184 12.81 7.53 2.94
C LEU A 184 13.32 6.36 2.09
N GLN A 185 14.56 6.42 1.60
CA GLN A 185 15.17 5.34 0.83
C GLN A 185 15.24 4.04 1.63
N SER A 186 15.71 4.12 2.88
CA SER A 186 15.84 2.94 3.75
C SER A 186 14.47 2.33 4.05
N HIS A 187 13.48 3.16 4.34
CA HIS A 187 12.11 2.73 4.53
C HIS A 187 11.55 2.04 3.29
N LEU A 188 11.71 2.64 2.11
CA LEU A 188 11.26 2.09 0.84
C LEU A 188 11.91 0.72 0.54
N MET A 189 13.23 0.62 0.69
CA MET A 189 13.96 -0.62 0.45
C MET A 189 13.57 -1.74 1.43
N ASN A 190 13.36 -1.41 2.71
CA ASN A 190 12.88 -2.37 3.69
C ASN A 190 11.44 -2.81 3.42
N ARG A 191 10.56 -1.92 2.94
CA ARG A 191 9.21 -2.29 2.50
C ARG A 191 9.22 -3.25 1.31
N ILE A 192 10.11 -3.05 0.35
CA ILE A 192 10.29 -3.98 -0.77
C ILE A 192 10.79 -5.34 -0.26
N GLY A 193 11.80 -5.33 0.61
CA GLY A 193 12.42 -6.54 1.16
C GLY A 193 11.50 -7.36 2.06
N ALA A 194 10.55 -6.74 2.75
CA ALA A 194 9.59 -7.42 3.59
C ALA A 194 8.75 -8.47 2.85
N ALA A 195 8.53 -8.30 1.53
CA ALA A 195 7.83 -9.28 0.70
C ALA A 195 8.66 -10.55 0.40
N SER A 196 9.95 -10.53 0.69
CA SER A 196 10.88 -11.64 0.48
C SER A 196 11.66 -12.05 1.73
N GLY A 197 11.41 -11.39 2.87
CA GLY A 197 12.18 -11.55 4.11
C GLY A 197 13.61 -11.01 4.03
N THR A 198 13.93 -10.20 2.99
CA THR A 198 15.24 -9.55 2.87
C THR A 198 15.23 -8.18 3.55
N THR A 199 16.40 -7.75 4.03
CA THR A 199 16.57 -6.52 4.79
C THR A 199 17.62 -5.64 4.14
N TYR A 200 17.39 -4.32 4.13
CA TYR A 200 18.31 -3.38 3.52
C TYR A 200 19.42 -2.99 4.50
N ALA A 201 20.65 -3.43 4.22
CA ALA A 201 21.80 -3.20 5.10
C ALA A 201 22.41 -1.78 4.98
N GLY A 202 22.12 -1.05 3.90
CA GLY A 202 22.77 0.23 3.56
C GLY A 202 22.08 1.48 4.11
N GLY A 203 21.21 1.35 5.12
CA GLY A 203 20.52 2.49 5.72
C GLY A 203 21.42 3.33 6.63
N ALA A 204 21.18 4.63 6.71
CA ALA A 204 21.62 5.41 7.87
C ALA A 204 21.03 4.73 9.11
N ASP A 205 21.86 4.42 10.11
CA ASP A 205 21.57 3.54 11.27
C ASP A 205 20.13 3.66 11.81
N THR A 206 19.21 2.97 11.14
CA THR A 206 17.87 2.66 11.61
C THR A 206 17.98 1.20 11.96
N GLY A 207 18.25 0.94 13.23
CA GLY A 207 18.51 -0.37 13.80
C GLY A 207 17.67 -1.47 13.17
N GLY A 208 18.33 -2.62 12.97
CA GLY A 208 17.84 -3.78 12.26
C GLY A 208 16.33 -4.00 12.37
N THR A 209 15.73 -4.15 11.20
CA THR A 209 14.42 -4.75 11.00
C THR A 209 14.26 -6.02 11.85
N TYR A 210 13.22 -6.03 12.67
CA TYR A 210 12.62 -7.15 13.43
C TYR A 210 13.02 -7.39 14.90
N GLU A 211 14.06 -6.76 15.47
CA GLU A 211 14.34 -6.91 16.93
C GLU A 211 13.84 -5.75 17.81
N GLN A 212 13.33 -4.66 17.23
CA GLN A 212 12.62 -3.61 17.98
C GLN A 212 11.09 -3.83 18.05
N THR A 213 10.63 -5.09 18.02
CA THR A 213 9.29 -5.41 18.53
C THR A 213 9.27 -5.72 20.03
N ASP A 214 10.44 -5.76 20.69
CA ASP A 214 10.52 -5.73 22.15
C ASP A 214 10.23 -4.30 22.63
N GLY A 215 8.96 -4.08 22.99
CA GLY A 215 8.39 -2.76 23.28
C GLY A 215 7.36 -2.28 22.27
N PHE A 216 6.99 -3.08 21.26
CA PHE A 216 5.83 -2.82 20.41
C PHE A 216 4.55 -3.09 21.21
N PRO A 217 3.76 -2.06 21.52
CA PRO A 217 2.59 -2.26 22.30
C PRO A 217 1.35 -2.31 21.44
N GLY A 218 0.84 -3.51 21.28
CA GLY A 218 -0.58 -3.68 21.59
C GLY A 218 -0.80 -3.30 23.06
N PHE A 219 -0.86 -2.01 23.41
CA PHE A 219 -1.20 -1.61 24.77
C PHE A 219 -2.72 -1.59 24.93
N GLY A 220 -3.24 -2.74 25.36
CA GLY A 220 -4.10 -2.70 26.53
C GLY A 220 -3.35 -2.05 27.70
N ALA A 221 -3.94 -0.98 28.22
CA ALA A 221 -3.56 -0.17 29.39
C ALA A 221 -2.29 0.72 29.32
N LYS A 222 -2.57 1.99 29.01
CA LYS A 222 -1.87 3.26 29.37
C LYS A 222 -0.98 3.94 28.30
N ARG A 223 -1.49 5.10 27.91
CA ARG A 223 -1.01 6.25 27.10
C ARG A 223 0.38 6.79 27.52
N PRO A 224 1.16 7.53 26.67
CA PRO A 224 0.73 8.67 25.83
C PRO A 224 1.18 8.67 24.36
N ILE A 225 0.41 9.44 23.58
CA ILE A 225 0.51 9.74 22.16
C ILE A 225 1.87 10.39 21.85
N LEU A 226 2.75 9.75 21.05
CA LEU A 226 3.69 10.43 20.13
C LEU A 226 4.48 9.43 19.25
N ILE A 227 3.88 8.84 18.23
CA ILE A 227 4.62 8.48 17.01
C ILE A 227 3.77 8.97 15.85
N ARG A 228 4.30 9.96 15.14
CA ARG A 228 3.68 10.51 13.94
C ARG A 228 3.93 9.55 12.78
N GLU A 229 3.20 8.43 12.75
CA GLU A 229 3.01 7.70 11.51
C GLU A 229 2.02 8.51 10.66
N THR A 230 2.59 9.38 9.84
CA THR A 230 1.82 10.09 8.82
C THR A 230 1.58 9.09 7.69
N PRO A 231 0.35 8.94 7.20
CA PRO A 231 0.01 7.82 6.33
C PRO A 231 0.72 7.92 4.98
N PRO A 232 0.98 6.78 4.31
CA PRO A 232 1.66 6.74 3.02
C PRO A 232 1.01 7.69 2.01
N PHE A 233 1.83 8.44 1.29
CA PHE A 233 1.35 9.29 0.20
C PHE A 233 0.99 8.40 -1.01
N GLN A 234 -0.30 8.06 -1.14
CA GLN A 234 -0.80 7.19 -2.22
C GLN A 234 -1.30 7.97 -3.46
N GLY A 235 -0.84 9.21 -3.67
CA GLY A 235 -1.40 10.10 -4.70
C GLY A 235 -0.83 9.88 -6.11
N GLU A 236 -1.71 9.81 -7.12
CA GLU A 236 -1.32 10.06 -8.52
C GLU A 236 -0.99 11.55 -8.74
N ARG A 237 -0.19 11.87 -9.77
CA ARG A 237 0.24 13.25 -10.12
C ARG A 237 -0.91 14.27 -10.16
N THR A 238 -2.11 13.86 -10.57
CA THR A 238 -3.33 14.70 -10.63
C THR A 238 -3.84 15.14 -9.26
N ASN A 239 -3.52 14.41 -8.19
CA ASN A 239 -3.91 14.73 -6.82
C ASN A 239 -2.94 15.73 -6.13
N LEU A 240 -1.82 16.06 -6.80
CA LEU A 240 -0.78 16.98 -6.32
C LEU A 240 -0.95 18.42 -6.83
N GLY A 241 -2.01 18.72 -7.58
CA GLY A 241 -2.19 20.07 -8.16
C GLY A 241 -1.16 20.42 -9.24
N GLY A 242 -0.42 19.45 -9.77
CA GLY A 242 0.44 19.64 -10.92
C GLY A 242 -0.39 19.71 -12.21
N THR A 243 -0.21 20.78 -12.98
CA THR A 243 -0.70 20.88 -14.37
C THR A 243 0.07 19.91 -15.27
N GLN A 244 -0.64 19.37 -16.27
CA GLN A 244 -0.14 18.42 -17.28
C GLN A 244 1.15 18.88 -17.97
#